data_AF-A0A4V3HEW4-F1
#
_entry.id   AF-A0A4V3HEW4-F1
#
_cell.length_a   1.000
_cell.length_b   1.000
_cell.length_c   1.000
_cell.angle_alpha   90.00
_cell.angle_beta   90.00
_cell.angle_gamma   90.00
#
_symmetry.space_group_name_H-M   'P 1'
#
loop_
_entity.id
_entity.type
_entity.pdbx_description
1 polymer ?
#
loop_
_entity_poly.entity_id
_entity_poly.type
_entity_poly.pdbx_seq_one_letter_code
_entity_poly.pdbx_strand_id
1 'polypeptide(L)'
;MASMHGEHLSVAKVLYQLEFYLDQLNTTFDIYHLYSEAYREQRGSLYDERWLYYLDDNPQVQNCLDESFTLQTIVETLLRTGHEPLVRALMRAFRRERISITQRFMYGATPRRRP
;
A
#
# COMPACT_ATOMS: atom_id res chain seq x y z
N MET A 1 4.51 -16.18 22.13
CA MET A 1 4.34 -14.72 21.98
C MET A 1 5.16 -14.20 20.79
N ALA A 2 4.80 -14.54 19.54
CA ALA A 2 5.62 -14.17 18.37
C ALA A 2 4.82 -14.09 17.05
N SER A 3 3.66 -13.44 17.03
CA SER A 3 2.88 -13.23 15.79
C SER A 3 2.81 -11.77 15.33
N MET A 4 3.00 -10.79 16.21
CA MET A 4 2.80 -9.37 15.86
C MET A 4 3.91 -8.76 15.00
N HIS A 5 5.16 -9.23 15.09
CA HIS A 5 6.26 -8.69 14.27
C HIS A 5 6.08 -8.96 12.76
N GLY A 6 5.51 -10.10 12.39
CA GLY A 6 5.33 -10.47 10.97
C GLY A 6 4.20 -9.71 10.28
N GLU A 7 3.12 -9.41 11.01
CA GLU A 7 1.97 -8.68 10.46
C GLU A 7 2.30 -7.20 10.23
N HIS A 8 2.95 -6.54 11.19
CA HIS A 8 3.40 -5.14 11.02
C HIS A 8 4.37 -4.99 9.85
N LEU A 9 5.32 -5.92 9.69
CA LEU A 9 6.23 -5.93 8.55
C LEU A 9 5.49 -6.17 7.23
N SER A 10 4.51 -7.09 7.21
CA SER A 10 3.72 -7.38 6.01
C SER A 10 2.92 -6.17 5.55
N VAL A 11 2.34 -5.42 6.50
CA VAL A 11 1.62 -4.17 6.21
C VAL A 11 2.58 -3.10 5.66
N ALA A 12 3.74 -2.92 6.30
CA ALA A 12 4.75 -1.96 5.84
C ALA A 12 5.21 -2.26 4.40
N LYS A 13 5.54 -3.53 4.11
CA LYS A 13 5.89 -3.99 2.76
C LYS A 13 4.80 -3.67 1.73
N VAL A 14 3.54 -3.94 2.07
CA VAL A 14 2.43 -3.77 1.14
C VAL A 14 2.07 -2.30 0.91
N LEU A 15 2.21 -1.45 1.92
CA LEU A 15 2.07 -0.01 1.72
C LEU A 15 3.18 0.55 0.85
N TYR A 16 4.42 0.05 0.99
CA TYR A 16 5.52 0.44 0.13
C TYR A 16 5.33 -0.03 -1.33
N GLN A 17 4.87 -1.26 -1.54
CA GLN A 17 4.49 -1.78 -2.86
C GLN A 17 3.31 -0.99 -3.46
N LEU A 18 2.34 -0.60 -2.63
CA LEU A 18 1.22 0.22 -3.07
C LEU A 18 1.68 1.60 -3.52
N GLU A 19 2.54 2.27 -2.74
CA GLU A 19 3.12 3.56 -3.14
C GLU A 19 3.81 3.46 -4.50
N PHE A 20 4.70 2.48 -4.65
CA PHE A 20 5.36 2.25 -5.93
C PHE A 20 4.36 1.99 -7.08
N TYR A 21 3.31 1.21 -6.81
CA TYR A 21 2.28 0.92 -7.80
C TYR A 21 1.49 2.18 -8.22
N LEU A 22 1.16 3.05 -7.27
CA LEU A 22 0.48 4.32 -7.51
C LEU A 22 1.36 5.27 -8.34
N ASP A 23 2.66 5.34 -8.03
CA ASP A 23 3.64 6.10 -8.81
C ASP A 23 3.68 5.64 -10.27
N GLN A 24 3.63 4.32 -10.54
CA GLN A 24 3.60 3.80 -11.91
C GLN A 24 2.32 4.18 -12.67
N LEU A 25 1.22 4.42 -11.95
CA LEU A 25 -0.03 4.89 -12.54
C LEU A 25 -0.08 6.41 -12.70
N ASN A 26 0.92 7.14 -12.18
CA ASN A 26 0.97 8.60 -12.16
C ASN A 26 -0.33 9.21 -11.59
N THR A 27 -0.78 8.66 -10.47
CA THR A 27 -2.00 9.09 -9.75
C THR A 27 -1.80 10.46 -9.11
N THR A 28 -2.90 11.17 -8.83
CA THR A 28 -2.84 12.45 -8.08
C THR A 28 -2.96 12.27 -6.57
N PHE A 29 -3.06 11.03 -6.10
CA PHE A 29 -3.01 10.64 -4.69
C PHE A 29 -1.92 9.59 -4.46
N ASP A 30 -1.51 9.47 -3.20
CA ASP A 30 -0.45 8.58 -2.71
C ASP A 30 -0.95 7.79 -1.48
N ILE A 31 -0.07 7.00 -0.85
CA ILE A 31 -0.44 6.26 0.37
C ILE A 31 -0.80 7.16 1.55
N TYR A 32 -0.30 8.38 1.64
CA TYR A 32 -0.59 9.31 2.74
C TYR A 32 -2.02 9.81 2.64
N HIS A 33 -2.45 10.20 1.42
CA HIS A 33 -3.83 10.55 1.14
C HIS A 33 -4.78 9.40 1.47
N LEU A 34 -4.43 8.17 1.06
CA LEU A 34 -5.23 6.99 1.34
C LEU A 34 -5.30 6.66 2.84
N TYR A 35 -4.17 6.73 3.55
CA TYR A 35 -4.10 6.45 4.98
C TYR A 35 -4.91 7.46 5.80
N SER A 36 -4.82 8.74 5.41
CA SER A 36 -5.59 9.84 5.96
C SER A 36 -7.09 9.64 5.75
N GLU A 37 -7.54 9.37 4.51
CA GLU A 37 -8.94 9.11 4.24
C GLU A 37 -9.47 7.87 4.98
N ALA A 38 -8.61 6.86 5.19
CA ALA A 38 -8.97 5.63 5.86
C ALA A 38 -9.10 5.78 7.40
N TYR A 39 -8.22 6.57 8.04
CA TYR A 39 -8.05 6.50 9.49
C TYR A 39 -8.15 7.83 10.23
N ARG A 40 -8.06 8.98 9.54
CA ARG A 40 -8.03 10.29 10.22
C ARG A 40 -9.27 10.53 11.07
N GLU A 41 -10.44 10.33 10.49
CA GLU A 41 -11.71 10.52 11.20
C GLU A 41 -11.90 9.49 12.33
N GLN A 42 -11.63 8.21 12.05
CA GLN A 42 -11.80 7.13 13.02
C GLN A 42 -10.85 7.25 14.22
N ARG A 43 -9.59 7.64 14.00
CA ARG A 43 -8.58 7.72 15.06
C ARG A 43 -8.54 9.07 15.76
N GLY A 44 -9.05 10.14 15.13
CA GLY A 44 -9.09 11.48 15.71
C GLY A 44 -7.74 11.91 16.25
N SER A 45 -7.64 12.17 17.56
CA SER A 45 -6.40 12.58 18.22
C SER A 45 -5.29 11.52 18.24
N LEU A 46 -5.62 10.25 18.00
CA LEU A 46 -4.66 9.14 17.90
C LEU A 46 -4.19 8.88 16.46
N TYR A 47 -4.60 9.72 15.52
CA TYR A 47 -4.13 9.64 14.14
C TYR A 47 -2.65 10.00 14.05
N ASP A 48 -1.84 9.09 13.51
CA ASP A 48 -0.43 9.33 13.21
C ASP A 48 -0.05 8.62 11.90
N GLU A 49 0.34 9.39 10.90
CA GLU A 49 0.83 8.92 9.61
C GLU A 49 2.35 9.01 9.48
N ARG A 50 3.05 9.58 10.48
CA ARG A 50 4.48 9.89 10.36
C ARG A 50 5.34 8.65 10.16
N TRP A 51 4.88 7.51 10.63
CA TRP A 51 5.56 6.23 10.44
C TRP A 51 5.66 5.82 8.95
N LEU A 52 4.78 6.34 8.09
CA LEU A 52 4.83 6.08 6.64
C LEU A 52 6.08 6.69 5.98
N TYR A 53 6.61 7.80 6.51
CA TYR A 53 7.84 8.42 6.01
C TYR A 53 9.10 7.60 6.25
N TYR A 54 9.01 6.57 7.09
CA TYR A 54 10.14 5.73 7.49
C TYR A 54 9.98 4.29 7.00
N LEU A 55 9.12 4.04 6.01
CA LEU A 55 8.92 2.70 5.46
C LEU A 55 10.20 2.16 4.81
N ASP A 56 10.91 3.01 4.07
CA ASP A 56 12.13 2.67 3.34
C ASP A 56 13.38 2.61 4.23
N ASP A 57 13.32 3.04 5.49
CA ASP A 57 14.41 2.84 6.46
C ASP A 57 14.63 1.37 6.80
N ASN A 58 13.62 0.51 6.58
CA ASN A 58 13.72 -0.92 6.82
C ASN A 58 14.19 -1.68 5.56
N PRO A 59 15.36 -2.34 5.56
CA PRO A 59 15.86 -3.06 4.39
C PRO A 59 14.92 -4.17 3.90
N GLN A 60 14.16 -4.81 4.80
CA GLN A 60 13.19 -5.84 4.39
C GLN A 60 12.00 -5.22 3.65
N VAL A 61 11.63 -3.98 3.97
CA VAL A 61 10.59 -3.24 3.24
C VAL A 61 11.13 -2.78 1.89
N GLN A 62 12.35 -2.27 1.80
CA GLN A 62 12.93 -1.91 0.50
C GLN A 62 13.01 -3.10 -0.46
N ASN A 63 13.47 -4.25 0.03
CA ASN A 63 13.65 -5.46 -0.77
C ASN A 63 12.31 -6.07 -1.26
N CYS A 64 11.17 -5.65 -0.72
CA CYS A 64 9.88 -6.18 -1.17
C CYS A 64 9.52 -5.74 -2.61
N LEU A 65 10.19 -4.74 -3.17
CA LEU A 65 10.02 -4.33 -4.57
C LEU A 65 10.67 -5.30 -5.56
N ASP A 66 11.58 -6.17 -5.09
CA ASP A 66 12.16 -7.25 -5.90
C ASP A 66 11.26 -8.48 -5.92
N GLU A 67 10.32 -8.58 -4.98
CA GLU A 67 9.28 -9.61 -4.94
C GLU A 67 8.18 -9.27 -5.96
N SER A 68 7.62 -10.27 -6.65
CA SER A 68 6.48 -10.03 -7.53
C SER A 68 5.25 -9.65 -6.73
N PHE A 69 4.67 -8.48 -6.99
CA PHE A 69 3.42 -8.03 -6.38
C PHE A 69 2.46 -7.51 -7.43
N THR A 70 1.16 -7.59 -7.13
CA THR A 70 0.08 -7.08 -7.96
C THR A 70 -0.89 -6.29 -7.10
N LEU A 71 -1.76 -5.49 -7.74
CA LEU A 71 -2.84 -4.83 -7.00
C LEU A 71 -3.69 -5.83 -6.21
N GLN A 72 -3.91 -7.03 -6.76
CA GLN A 72 -4.65 -8.09 -6.08
C GLN A 72 -3.92 -8.55 -4.81
N THR A 73 -2.63 -8.87 -4.88
CA THR A 73 -1.88 -9.35 -3.70
C THR A 73 -1.75 -8.27 -2.62
N ILE A 74 -1.65 -6.99 -3.04
CA ILE A 74 -1.69 -5.82 -2.15
C ILE A 74 -3.04 -5.79 -1.41
N VAL A 75 -4.15 -5.80 -2.15
CA VAL A 75 -5.50 -5.74 -1.58
C VAL A 75 -5.77 -6.93 -0.65
N GLU A 76 -5.42 -8.14 -1.07
CA GLU A 76 -5.59 -9.35 -0.25
C GLU A 76 -4.81 -9.26 1.06
N THR A 77 -3.58 -8.75 1.03
CA THR A 77 -2.78 -8.61 2.24
C THR A 77 -3.34 -7.53 3.17
N LEU A 78 -3.79 -6.40 2.62
CA LEU A 78 -4.46 -5.35 3.41
C LEU A 78 -5.73 -5.88 4.08
N LEU A 79 -6.57 -6.65 3.36
CA LEU A 79 -7.77 -7.26 3.93
C LEU A 79 -7.43 -8.26 5.04
N ARG A 80 -6.47 -9.16 4.78
CA ARG A 80 -6.01 -10.16 5.75
C ARG A 80 -5.46 -9.55 7.03
N THR A 81 -4.87 -8.36 6.94
CA THR A 81 -4.28 -7.64 8.09
C THR A 81 -5.22 -6.62 8.72
N GLY A 82 -6.50 -6.59 8.33
CA GLY A 82 -7.52 -5.72 8.94
C GLY A 82 -7.51 -4.28 8.41
N HIS A 83 -6.80 -3.99 7.33
CA HIS A 83 -6.73 -2.68 6.67
C HIS A 83 -7.82 -2.48 5.61
N GLU A 84 -9.02 -3.05 5.82
CA GLU A 84 -10.18 -2.85 4.96
C GLU A 84 -10.52 -1.35 4.72
N PRO A 85 -10.44 -0.43 5.72
CA PRO A 85 -10.65 0.99 5.48
C PRO A 85 -9.72 1.57 4.39
N LEU A 86 -8.46 1.11 4.34
CA LEU A 86 -7.48 1.54 3.34
C LEU A 86 -7.82 1.01 1.94
N VAL A 87 -8.29 -0.24 1.84
CA VAL A 87 -8.81 -0.79 0.58
C VAL A 87 -10.03 0.00 0.10
N ARG A 88 -10.95 0.38 1.00
CA ARG A 88 -12.10 1.21 0.62
C ARG A 88 -11.66 2.59 0.12
N ALA A 89 -10.70 3.23 0.78
CA ALA A 89 -10.14 4.51 0.35
C ALA A 89 -9.50 4.38 -1.05
N LEU A 90 -8.69 3.33 -1.28
CA LEU A 90 -8.07 3.05 -2.57
C LEU A 90 -9.11 2.91 -3.70
N MET A 91 -10.16 2.10 -3.48
CA MET A 91 -11.20 1.89 -4.48
C MET A 91 -12.06 3.14 -4.72
N ARG A 92 -12.21 4.03 -3.72
CA ARG A 92 -12.84 5.34 -3.92
C ARG A 92 -11.95 6.26 -4.75
N ALA A 93 -10.65 6.32 -4.43
CA ALA A 93 -9.69 7.13 -5.15
C ALA A 93 -9.61 6.73 -6.63
N PHE A 94 -9.50 5.42 -6.93
CA PHE A 94 -9.49 4.92 -8.32
C PHE A 94 -10.75 5.31 -9.09
N ARG A 95 -11.91 5.21 -8.44
CA ARG A 95 -13.18 5.62 -9.06
C ARG A 95 -13.24 7.12 -9.32
N ARG A 96 -12.74 7.96 -8.39
CA ARG A 96 -12.67 9.42 -8.56
C ARG A 96 -11.80 9.80 -9.75
N GLU A 97 -10.67 9.13 -9.93
CA GLU A 97 -9.75 9.38 -11.05
C GLU A 97 -10.11 8.64 -12.34
N ARG A 98 -11.20 7.86 -12.35
CA ARG A 98 -11.62 7.02 -13.49
C ARG A 98 -10.53 6.05 -13.95
N ILE A 99 -9.67 5.61 -13.03
CA ILE A 99 -8.64 4.61 -13.30
C ILE A 99 -9.34 3.27 -13.53
N SER A 100 -9.29 2.80 -14.77
CA SER A 100 -9.78 1.47 -15.14
C SER A 100 -8.71 0.45 -14.80
N ILE A 101 -8.93 -0.35 -13.75
CA ILE A 101 -8.04 -1.45 -13.39
C ILE A 101 -8.07 -2.47 -14.54
N THR A 102 -7.10 -2.38 -15.45
CA THR A 102 -6.98 -3.31 -16.58
C THR A 102 -6.21 -4.55 -16.13
N GLN A 103 -6.47 -5.71 -16.75
CA GLN A 103 -5.77 -6.96 -16.42
C GLN A 103 -4.24 -6.84 -16.39
N ARG A 104 -3.65 -5.98 -17.25
CA ARG A 104 -2.21 -5.71 -17.28
C ARG A 104 -1.64 -5.21 -15.95
N PHE A 105 -2.41 -4.45 -15.18
CA PHE A 105 -1.99 -3.95 -13.87
C PHE A 105 -2.27 -4.94 -12.72
N MET A 106 -3.12 -5.95 -12.97
CA MET A 106 -3.29 -7.11 -12.08
C MET A 106 -2.15 -8.14 -12.25
N TYR A 107 -1.41 -8.11 -13.35
CA TYR A 107 -0.22 -8.94 -13.59
C TYR A 107 1.07 -8.14 -13.41
N GLY A 108 1.17 -7.47 -12.27
CA GLY A 108 2.40 -7.07 -11.59
C GLY A 108 3.24 -5.95 -12.19
N ALA A 109 3.69 -5.05 -11.30
CA ALA A 109 4.87 -4.25 -11.56
C ALA A 109 6.05 -5.21 -11.70
N THR A 110 6.74 -5.14 -12.83
CA THR A 110 7.91 -6.00 -13.06
C THR A 110 8.99 -5.59 -12.04
N PRO A 111 9.65 -6.55 -11.37
CA PRO A 111 10.68 -6.24 -10.38
C PRO A 111 11.69 -5.24 -10.92
N ARG A 112 12.20 -4.36 -10.06
CA ARG A 112 13.23 -3.38 -10.39
C ARG A 112 14.51 -4.13 -10.80
N ARG A 113 14.61 -4.55 -12.06
CA ARG A 113 15.85 -5.08 -12.61
C ARG A 113 16.85 -3.93 -12.62
N ARG A 114 17.79 -3.95 -11.66
CA ARG A 114 18.99 -3.11 -11.73
C ARG A 114 19.73 -3.46 -13.04
N PRO A 115 20.17 -2.47 -13.83
CA PRO A 115 21.14 -2.69 -14.90
C PRO A 115 22.47 -3.20 -14.35
#